data_AF-A0A180GNI0-F1
#
_entry.id   AF-A0A180GNI0-F1
#
_cell.length_a   1.000
_cell.length_b   1.000
_cell.length_c   1.000
_cell.angle_alpha   90.00
_cell.angle_beta   90.00
_cell.angle_gamma   90.00
#
_symmetry.space_group_name_H-M   'P 1'
#
loop_
_entity.id
_entity.type
_entity.pdbx_description
1 polymer ?
#
loop_
_entity_poly.entity_id
_entity_poly.type
_entity_poly.pdbx_seq_one_letter_code
_entity_poly.pdbx_strand_id
1 'polypeptide(L)'
;MDIPEQWIEEHEGEPQPWMLEFDQEAFDRDPVQWMREHAHEINDTEPILICSLALPRDPALLVTAFEDLIGKTERCIDEFYDNQRRLQVSSDFSSHSRQIEKILLPSLRDKLSRVCDILFGPAHFEQIEPSKFQAGLKALKEVEGVVDHIFTSMTSFWLPSDPAEMGPANLPDVTSYRGEFTQTKMLDLMESLSGLFQIYGGVLHISMRVSDMRVGHYGWRKLINDTHIMRDYIDDVVKWLGLSDLGVLQEEWRTMAQEADHLIQDLGSLPVFKSYQRLQQDFLSLVKISRLFYKTISKANKTKSHPISEMPPIQLAKFIHATLTSGVPQALMTTFEIPNPMNHAVGMETPSLLNCFRGPIKILNEYLDDQASNPTSTPAQSHHEFLEWYTIWKEQFKLAVTRFLATFKAVHMALRDNVEPQFA
;
A
#
# COMPACT_ATOMS: atom_id res chain seq x y z
N MET A 1 36.63 2.58 13.99
CA MET A 1 36.34 1.53 14.98
C MET A 1 35.52 0.52 14.20
N ASP A 2 36.17 -0.57 13.81
CA ASP A 2 35.63 -1.54 12.86
C ASP A 2 34.55 -2.37 13.55
N ILE A 3 33.34 -2.37 12.97
CA ILE A 3 32.22 -3.21 13.40
C ILE A 3 32.32 -4.53 12.61
N PRO A 4 32.36 -5.71 13.26
CA PRO A 4 32.59 -6.97 12.56
C PRO A 4 31.43 -7.37 11.63
N GLU A 5 31.77 -7.73 10.38
CA GLU A 5 30.89 -8.18 9.27
C GLU A 5 30.22 -9.56 9.49
N GLN A 6 30.07 -10.05 10.72
CA GLN A 6 29.53 -11.40 11.00
C GLN A 6 28.09 -11.45 11.52
N TRP A 7 27.31 -10.38 11.34
CA TRP A 7 25.90 -10.33 11.80
C TRP A 7 24.88 -10.07 10.68
N ILE A 8 25.30 -10.14 9.40
CA ILE A 8 24.44 -9.77 8.25
C ILE A 8 23.74 -10.98 7.58
N GLU A 9 24.00 -12.22 7.99
CA GLU A 9 23.52 -13.41 7.24
C GLU A 9 22.33 -14.21 7.83
N GLU A 10 21.59 -13.73 8.84
CA GLU A 10 20.49 -14.55 9.40
C GLU A 10 19.06 -14.00 9.34
N HIS A 11 18.80 -12.82 8.78
CA HIS A 11 17.42 -12.29 8.64
C HIS A 11 17.09 -11.84 7.22
N GLU A 12 17.10 -12.76 6.26
CA GLU A 12 16.23 -12.66 5.08
C GLU A 12 14.79 -13.07 5.50
N GLY A 13 14.12 -12.16 6.21
CA GLY A 13 12.69 -12.25 6.50
C GLY A 13 11.91 -11.37 5.53
N GLU A 14 10.88 -11.93 4.90
CA GLU A 14 9.90 -11.18 4.12
C GLU A 14 9.34 -9.99 4.92
N PRO A 15 9.08 -8.82 4.30
CA PRO A 15 8.47 -7.71 5.01
C PRO A 15 7.09 -8.14 5.53
N GLN A 16 6.91 -8.10 6.84
CA GLN A 16 5.68 -8.52 7.51
C GLN A 16 4.58 -7.44 7.31
N PRO A 17 3.37 -7.81 6.86
CA PRO A 17 2.28 -6.87 6.53
C PRO A 17 1.56 -6.23 7.74
N TRP A 18 1.98 -6.49 8.98
CA TRP A 18 1.39 -5.86 10.19
C TRP A 18 2.20 -4.67 10.73
N MET A 19 3.25 -4.24 10.02
CA MET A 19 4.09 -3.10 10.43
C MET A 19 3.46 -1.70 10.19
N LEU A 20 2.19 -1.64 9.80
CA LEU A 20 1.45 -0.40 9.54
C LEU A 20 0.13 -0.29 10.31
N GLU A 21 -0.06 -1.05 11.39
CA GLU A 21 -1.02 -0.59 12.43
C GLU A 21 -0.38 0.60 13.16
N PHE A 22 -0.43 1.75 12.50
CA PHE A 22 -0.30 3.05 13.13
C PHE A 22 -1.39 3.13 14.21
N ASP A 23 -1.01 2.93 15.45
CA ASP A 23 -1.89 3.16 16.58
C ASP A 23 -2.05 4.68 16.78
N GLN A 24 -2.82 5.31 15.89
CA GLN A 24 -3.20 6.72 15.98
C GLN A 24 -3.85 7.01 17.35
N GLU A 25 -4.56 6.01 17.90
CA GLU A 25 -5.18 6.03 19.23
C GLU A 25 -4.16 6.10 20.38
N ALA A 26 -2.92 5.64 20.19
CA ALA A 26 -1.85 5.73 21.18
C ALA A 26 -1.27 7.15 21.35
N PHE A 27 -1.40 8.01 20.32
CA PHE A 27 -0.80 9.36 20.31
C PHE A 27 -1.80 10.48 20.59
N ASP A 28 -3.11 10.27 20.39
CA ASP A 28 -4.15 11.16 20.94
C ASP A 28 -4.31 11.02 22.46
N ARG A 29 -3.71 9.97 23.05
CA ARG A 29 -3.64 9.79 24.51
C ARG A 29 -2.61 10.74 25.11
N ASP A 30 -2.88 11.18 26.34
CA ASP A 30 -1.89 11.87 27.17
C ASP A 30 -0.57 11.10 27.12
N PRO A 31 0.58 11.73 26.77
CA PRO A 31 1.89 11.07 26.77
C PRO A 31 2.19 10.33 28.08
N VAL A 32 1.62 10.78 29.20
CA VAL A 32 1.70 10.13 30.52
C VAL A 32 0.91 8.82 30.59
N GLN A 33 -0.17 8.70 29.82
CA GLN A 33 -0.98 7.49 29.69
C GLN A 33 -0.31 6.45 28.78
N TRP A 34 0.21 6.86 27.62
CA TRP A 34 1.00 5.99 26.74
C TRP A 34 2.20 5.36 27.47
N MET A 35 2.92 6.18 28.26
CA MET A 35 4.02 5.74 29.12
C MET A 35 3.58 4.73 30.19
N ARG A 36 2.34 4.84 30.70
CA ARG A 36 1.80 3.91 31.72
C ARG A 36 1.47 2.55 31.12
N GLU A 37 0.99 2.52 29.88
CA GLU A 37 0.61 1.31 29.15
C GLU A 37 1.84 0.51 28.67
N HIS A 38 2.95 1.20 28.38
CA HIS A 38 4.21 0.56 27.96
C HIS A 38 5.24 0.43 29.10
N ALA A 39 4.93 0.94 30.30
CA ALA A 39 5.77 0.77 31.49
C ALA A 39 5.98 -0.71 31.87
N HIS A 40 5.13 -1.62 31.40
CA HIS A 40 5.19 -3.05 31.70
C HIS A 40 6.33 -3.77 30.96
N GLU A 41 6.77 -3.20 29.83
CA GLU A 41 7.94 -3.69 29.08
C GLU A 41 9.27 -3.24 29.73
N ILE A 42 9.19 -2.29 30.66
CA ILE A 42 10.30 -1.77 31.45
C ILE A 42 10.20 -2.42 32.84
N ASN A 43 10.96 -3.50 33.07
CA ASN A 43 11.04 -4.13 34.40
C ASN A 43 11.52 -3.11 35.46
N ASP A 44 10.63 -2.80 36.42
CA ASP A 44 10.79 -2.18 37.74
C ASP A 44 10.53 -0.67 38.00
N THR A 45 9.53 -0.46 38.88
CA THR A 45 9.37 0.38 40.11
C THR A 45 10.19 1.65 40.43
N GLU A 46 10.81 2.38 39.49
CA GLU A 46 11.27 3.77 39.78
C GLU A 46 10.26 4.85 39.33
N PRO A 47 9.99 5.90 40.13
CA PRO A 47 9.04 6.94 39.78
C PRO A 47 9.59 7.87 38.70
N ILE A 48 8.86 7.99 37.59
CA ILE A 48 9.12 8.94 36.50
C ILE A 48 9.05 10.37 37.05
N LEU A 49 10.17 11.11 36.99
CA LEU A 49 10.24 12.52 37.39
C LEU A 49 9.92 13.43 36.20
N ILE A 50 8.81 14.17 36.30
CA ILE A 50 8.38 15.18 35.33
C ILE A 50 9.00 16.53 35.71
N CYS A 51 9.90 17.04 34.87
CA CYS A 51 10.59 18.32 35.09
C CYS A 51 10.00 19.37 34.14
N SER A 52 9.34 20.39 34.72
CA SER A 52 8.77 21.57 34.05
C SER A 52 7.56 21.34 33.13
N LEU A 53 6.56 22.22 33.26
CA LEU A 53 5.35 22.24 32.40
C LEU A 53 5.53 23.09 31.13
N ALA A 54 6.54 23.97 31.06
CA ALA A 54 6.76 24.89 29.94
C ALA A 54 8.05 24.54 29.18
N LEU A 55 7.95 24.39 27.85
CA LEU A 55 9.11 24.19 26.98
C LEU A 55 9.92 25.49 26.83
N PRO A 56 11.26 25.42 26.80
CA PRO A 56 12.10 26.53 26.39
C PRO A 56 11.79 26.96 24.94
N ARG A 57 12.15 28.22 24.59
CA ARG A 57 11.79 28.85 23.31
C ARG A 57 12.24 28.04 22.08
N ASP A 58 13.48 27.57 22.04
CA ASP A 58 14.03 26.87 20.86
C ASP A 58 13.40 25.47 20.63
N PRO A 59 13.22 24.62 21.66
CA PRO A 59 12.40 23.41 21.56
C PRO A 59 10.96 23.65 21.11
N ALA A 60 10.30 24.68 21.64
CA ALA A 60 8.93 25.00 21.26
C ALA A 60 8.83 25.33 19.76
N LEU A 61 9.81 26.06 19.21
CA LEU A 61 9.87 26.35 17.77
C LEU A 61 10.05 25.09 16.91
N LEU A 62 10.80 24.09 17.39
CA LEU A 62 10.96 22.82 16.69
C LEU A 62 9.68 21.98 16.71
N VAL A 63 9.00 21.93 17.85
CA VAL A 63 7.70 21.24 17.97
C VAL A 63 6.71 21.86 16.98
N THR A 64 6.56 23.19 16.98
CA THR A 64 5.69 23.88 16.02
C THR A 64 6.11 23.62 14.58
N ALA A 65 7.41 23.57 14.27
CA ALA A 65 7.86 23.28 12.91
C ALA A 65 7.55 21.84 12.47
N PHE A 66 7.53 20.87 13.38
CA PHE A 66 7.06 19.51 13.08
C PHE A 66 5.54 19.48 12.87
N GLU A 67 4.77 20.15 13.74
CA GLU A 67 3.32 20.28 13.60
C GLU A 67 2.93 20.92 12.25
N ASP A 68 3.63 21.99 11.85
CA ASP A 68 3.43 22.65 10.57
C ASP A 68 3.72 21.71 9.38
N LEU A 69 4.77 20.88 9.48
CA LEU A 69 5.14 19.93 8.45
C LEU A 69 4.15 18.77 8.33
N ILE A 70 3.67 18.24 9.47
CA ILE A 70 2.60 17.23 9.56
C ILE A 70 1.33 17.75 8.88
N GLY A 71 0.87 18.93 9.29
CA GLY A 71 -0.32 19.55 8.69
C GLY A 71 -0.14 19.90 7.20
N LYS A 72 1.10 19.98 6.71
CA LYS A 72 1.39 20.15 5.27
C LYS A 72 1.30 18.82 4.52
N THR A 73 1.88 17.75 5.05
CA THR A 73 1.76 16.40 4.46
C THR A 73 0.31 15.94 4.44
N GLU A 74 -0.45 16.19 5.51
CA GLU A 74 -1.88 15.85 5.59
C GLU A 74 -2.72 16.64 4.57
N ARG A 75 -2.52 17.96 4.45
CA ARG A 75 -3.21 18.76 3.43
C ARG A 75 -2.89 18.32 2.00
N CYS A 76 -1.64 17.93 1.75
CA CYS A 76 -1.26 17.33 0.46
C CYS A 76 -2.10 16.07 0.19
N ILE A 77 -2.23 15.19 1.19
CA ILE A 77 -3.02 13.96 1.07
C ILE A 77 -4.49 14.29 0.74
N ASP A 78 -5.10 15.21 1.51
CA ASP A 78 -6.49 15.62 1.32
C ASP A 78 -6.75 16.20 -0.08
N GLU A 79 -5.89 17.11 -0.55
CA GLU A 79 -6.05 17.79 -1.84
C GLU A 79 -6.02 16.81 -3.02
N PHE A 80 -5.23 15.74 -2.91
CA PHE A 80 -5.12 14.75 -3.97
C PHE A 80 -6.25 13.72 -3.98
N TYR A 81 -6.84 13.41 -2.82
CA TYR A 81 -8.03 12.55 -2.76
C TYR A 81 -9.26 13.23 -3.41
N ASP A 82 -9.40 14.54 -3.29
CA ASP A 82 -10.55 15.28 -3.81
C ASP A 82 -10.51 15.52 -5.34
N ASN A 83 -9.32 15.51 -5.97
CA ASN A 83 -9.13 16.04 -7.33
C ASN A 83 -9.16 15.01 -8.48
N GLN A 84 -9.32 13.70 -8.23
CA GLN A 84 -9.07 12.69 -9.26
C GLN A 84 -10.10 12.56 -10.40
N ARG A 85 -11.29 13.16 -10.32
CA ARG A 85 -12.41 12.75 -11.21
C ARG A 85 -12.44 13.38 -12.61
N ARG A 86 -11.55 14.31 -12.98
CA ARG A 86 -11.62 15.04 -14.28
C ARG A 86 -10.27 15.51 -14.86
N LEU A 87 -9.20 14.77 -14.63
CA LEU A 87 -7.87 15.19 -15.07
C LEU A 87 -7.27 14.21 -16.10
N GLN A 88 -6.47 14.75 -17.01
CA GLN A 88 -5.66 13.99 -17.97
C GLN A 88 -4.21 14.04 -17.53
N VAL A 89 -3.45 12.97 -17.76
CA VAL A 89 -2.01 12.98 -17.48
C VAL A 89 -1.32 14.00 -18.37
N SER A 90 -0.50 14.85 -17.73
CA SER A 90 0.35 15.83 -18.37
C SER A 90 1.41 15.16 -19.26
N SER A 91 1.71 15.75 -20.41
CA SER A 91 2.83 15.30 -21.25
C SER A 91 4.18 15.36 -20.52
N ASP A 92 4.28 16.19 -19.48
CA ASP A 92 5.50 16.38 -18.69
C ASP A 92 5.58 15.41 -17.50
N PHE A 93 4.59 14.51 -17.34
CA PHE A 93 4.55 13.51 -16.27
C PHE A 93 5.87 12.75 -16.11
N SER A 94 6.44 12.22 -17.19
CA SER A 94 7.70 11.46 -17.12
C SER A 94 8.88 12.32 -16.66
N SER A 95 8.86 13.62 -16.95
CA SER A 95 9.88 14.56 -16.50
C SER A 95 9.77 14.78 -14.99
N HIS A 96 8.57 15.07 -14.50
CA HIS A 96 8.31 15.28 -13.08
C HIS A 96 8.55 14.01 -12.25
N SER A 97 8.08 12.85 -12.74
CA SER A 97 8.32 11.54 -12.11
C SER A 97 9.82 11.24 -12.00
N ARG A 98 10.59 11.51 -13.06
CA ARG A 98 12.06 11.36 -13.04
C ARG A 98 12.74 12.35 -12.09
N GLN A 99 12.25 13.58 -11.99
CA GLN A 99 12.76 14.58 -11.04
C GLN A 99 12.57 14.09 -9.59
N ILE A 100 11.38 13.55 -9.28
CA ILE A 100 11.10 12.95 -7.97
C ILE A 100 12.05 11.78 -7.71
N GLU A 101 12.15 10.84 -8.66
CA GLU A 101 12.98 9.64 -8.57
C GLU A 101 14.46 9.96 -8.34
N LYS A 102 15.05 10.85 -9.17
CA LYS A 102 16.51 11.03 -9.23
C LYS A 102 17.04 12.14 -8.31
N ILE A 103 16.19 13.08 -7.90
CA ILE A 103 16.63 14.28 -7.18
C ILE A 103 15.94 14.41 -5.84
N LEU A 104 14.61 14.45 -5.83
CA LEU A 104 13.86 14.83 -4.63
C LEU A 104 13.87 13.73 -3.57
N LEU A 105 13.58 12.48 -3.93
CA LEU A 105 13.55 11.37 -2.97
C LEU A 105 14.92 11.05 -2.37
N PRO A 106 16.02 10.94 -3.15
CA PRO A 106 17.36 10.78 -2.58
C PRO A 106 17.74 11.94 -1.64
N SER A 107 17.42 13.18 -2.03
CA SER A 107 17.65 14.35 -1.18
C SER A 107 16.82 14.30 0.11
N LEU A 108 15.57 13.85 0.06
CA LEU A 108 14.71 13.71 1.23
C LEU A 108 15.30 12.72 2.23
N ARG A 109 15.68 11.52 1.75
CA ARG A 109 16.32 10.47 2.55
C ARG A 109 17.54 10.97 3.32
N ASP A 110 18.44 11.67 2.63
CA ASP A 110 19.68 12.16 3.23
C ASP A 110 19.39 13.28 4.26
N LYS A 111 18.39 14.12 3.99
CA LYS A 111 17.97 15.20 4.91
C LYS A 111 17.27 14.67 6.16
N LEU A 112 16.42 13.65 6.05
CA LEU A 112 15.80 12.98 7.20
C LEU A 112 16.85 12.41 8.15
N SER A 113 17.85 11.71 7.59
CA SER A 113 19.00 11.20 8.36
C SER A 113 19.70 12.32 9.13
N ARG A 114 19.97 13.45 8.44
CA ARG A 114 20.61 14.61 9.05
C ARG A 114 19.75 15.25 10.15
N VAL A 115 18.43 15.31 10.00
CA VAL A 115 17.53 15.79 11.07
C VAL A 115 17.65 14.86 12.29
N CYS A 116 17.59 13.54 12.06
CA CYS A 116 17.75 12.53 13.10
C CYS A 116 19.08 12.69 13.85
N ASP A 117 20.20 12.80 13.12
CA ASP A 117 21.54 12.90 13.70
C ASP A 117 21.74 14.18 14.52
N ILE A 118 21.22 15.32 14.03
CA ILE A 118 21.39 16.62 14.70
C ILE A 118 20.52 16.70 15.96
N LEU A 119 19.24 16.36 15.83
CA LEU A 119 18.26 16.54 16.89
C LEU A 119 18.24 15.40 17.88
N PHE A 120 18.66 14.21 17.48
CA PHE A 120 18.54 13.01 18.30
C PHE A 120 19.83 12.21 18.33
N GLY A 121 20.99 12.80 18.05
CA GLY A 121 22.27 12.10 18.25
C GLY A 121 22.47 11.66 19.72
N PRO A 122 23.35 10.69 20.01
CA PRO A 122 23.59 10.17 21.36
C PRO A 122 23.87 11.25 22.41
N ALA A 123 24.56 12.32 22.00
CA ALA A 123 24.88 13.47 22.85
C ALA A 123 23.68 14.40 23.16
N HIS A 124 22.52 14.22 22.51
CA HIS A 124 21.33 15.03 22.75
C HIS A 124 20.76 14.83 24.16
N PHE A 125 20.88 13.61 24.71
CA PHE A 125 20.37 13.28 26.04
C PHE A 125 21.34 13.62 27.18
N GLU A 126 22.56 14.04 26.85
CA GLU A 126 23.60 14.36 27.84
C GLU A 126 23.72 15.87 28.07
N GLN A 127 23.77 16.68 27.01
CA GLN A 127 23.78 18.16 27.08
C GLN A 127 23.22 18.75 25.79
N ILE A 128 22.11 19.49 25.90
CA ILE A 128 21.50 20.12 24.74
C ILE A 128 22.07 21.53 24.54
N GLU A 129 22.83 21.71 23.47
CA GLU A 129 23.29 23.04 23.07
C GLU A 129 22.22 23.75 22.21
N PRO A 130 21.90 25.02 22.48
CA PRO A 130 20.98 25.82 21.65
C PRO A 130 21.35 25.88 20.15
N SER A 131 22.64 25.76 19.85
CA SER A 131 23.18 25.67 18.48
C SER A 131 22.63 24.47 17.70
N LYS A 132 22.40 23.32 18.35
CA LYS A 132 21.86 22.10 17.74
C LYS A 132 20.39 22.27 17.36
N PHE A 133 19.59 22.96 18.18
CA PHE A 133 18.20 23.23 17.84
C PHE A 133 18.07 24.14 16.62
N GLN A 134 18.90 25.17 16.52
CA GLN A 134 18.92 26.04 15.34
C GLN A 134 19.38 25.29 14.09
N ALA A 135 20.40 24.43 14.21
CA ALA A 135 20.84 23.57 13.12
C ALA A 135 19.76 22.57 12.69
N GLY A 136 19.03 22.00 13.65
CA GLY A 136 17.92 21.07 13.40
C GLY A 136 16.74 21.76 12.75
N LEU A 137 16.38 22.97 13.19
CA LEU A 137 15.31 23.77 12.58
C LEU A 137 15.65 24.12 11.12
N LYS A 138 16.92 24.46 10.85
CA LYS A 138 17.39 24.65 9.48
C LYS A 138 17.27 23.37 8.65
N ALA A 139 17.67 22.22 9.19
CA ALA A 139 17.57 20.94 8.49
C ALA A 139 16.11 20.56 8.22
N LEU A 140 15.21 20.81 9.16
CA LEU A 140 13.76 20.56 9.01
C LEU A 140 13.15 21.44 7.91
N LYS A 141 13.54 22.72 7.82
CA LYS A 141 13.15 23.59 6.70
C LYS A 141 13.66 23.10 5.35
N GLU A 142 14.83 22.48 5.31
CA GLU A 142 15.32 21.85 4.08
C GLU A 142 14.47 20.62 3.70
N VAL A 143 13.99 19.84 4.68
CA VAL A 143 13.04 18.73 4.46
C VAL A 143 11.70 19.26 3.93
N GLU A 144 11.14 20.26 4.60
CA GLU A 144 9.90 20.94 4.18
C GLU A 144 10.01 21.41 2.73
N GLY A 145 11.12 22.07 2.37
CA GLY A 145 11.36 22.50 1.00
C GLY A 145 11.33 21.34 0.01
N VAL A 146 11.90 20.17 0.33
CA VAL A 146 11.84 19.01 -0.58
C VAL A 146 10.41 18.48 -0.70
N VAL A 147 9.67 18.38 0.41
CA VAL A 147 8.26 17.97 0.41
C VAL A 147 7.43 18.89 -0.49
N ASP A 148 7.63 20.21 -0.42
CA ASP A 148 6.95 21.18 -1.29
C ASP A 148 7.22 20.97 -2.78
N HIS A 149 8.46 20.62 -3.11
CA HIS A 149 8.83 20.36 -4.50
C HIS A 149 8.25 19.04 -5.00
N ILE A 150 8.15 18.02 -4.14
CA ILE A 150 7.47 16.77 -4.48
C ILE A 150 5.98 17.06 -4.72
N PHE A 151 5.33 17.77 -3.79
CA PHE A 151 3.93 18.18 -3.91
C PHE A 151 3.66 18.94 -5.22
N THR A 152 4.46 19.97 -5.50
CA THR A 152 4.35 20.76 -6.74
C THR A 152 4.57 19.91 -8.00
N SER A 153 5.47 18.93 -7.94
CA SER A 153 5.71 18.01 -9.05
C SER A 153 4.52 17.08 -9.26
N MET A 154 3.91 16.59 -8.18
CA MET A 154 2.71 15.75 -8.23
C MET A 154 1.50 16.50 -8.77
N THR A 155 1.30 17.78 -8.40
CA THR A 155 0.17 18.56 -8.91
C THR A 155 0.30 18.80 -10.42
N SER A 156 1.54 18.86 -10.90
CA SER A 156 1.87 19.00 -12.33
C SER A 156 1.73 17.70 -13.13
N PHE A 157 1.47 16.55 -12.48
CA PHE A 157 1.16 15.31 -13.20
C PHE A 157 -0.14 15.39 -13.99
N TRP A 158 -1.03 16.30 -13.59
CA TRP A 158 -2.42 16.31 -14.03
C TRP A 158 -2.78 17.65 -14.65
N LEU A 159 -3.46 17.60 -15.79
CA LEU A 159 -4.02 18.78 -16.46
C LEU A 159 -5.55 18.70 -16.43
N PRO A 160 -6.25 19.85 -16.34
CA PRO A 160 -7.69 19.89 -16.49
C PRO A 160 -8.09 19.30 -17.85
N SER A 161 -8.93 18.27 -17.87
CA SER A 161 -9.44 17.70 -19.12
C SER A 161 -10.48 18.62 -19.75
N ASP A 162 -10.40 18.86 -21.07
CA ASP A 162 -11.47 19.55 -21.79
C ASP A 162 -12.71 18.64 -21.85
N PRO A 163 -13.88 19.08 -21.32
CA PRO A 163 -15.11 18.30 -21.41
C PRO A 163 -15.55 17.99 -22.85
N ALA A 164 -15.05 18.70 -23.86
CA ALA A 164 -15.31 18.42 -25.27
C ALA A 164 -14.53 17.19 -25.80
N GLU A 165 -13.40 16.84 -25.19
CA GLU A 165 -12.55 15.69 -25.59
C GLU A 165 -12.87 14.41 -24.80
N MET A 166 -13.62 14.52 -23.70
CA MET A 166 -14.20 13.38 -22.96
C MET A 166 -15.43 12.82 -23.69
N GLY A 167 -15.22 12.25 -24.87
CA GLY A 167 -16.19 11.31 -25.44
C GLY A 167 -16.41 10.11 -24.49
N PRO A 168 -17.60 9.49 -24.47
CA PRO A 168 -17.97 8.43 -23.51
C PRO A 168 -17.22 7.09 -23.69
N ALA A 169 -16.04 7.07 -24.35
CA ALA A 169 -15.34 5.85 -24.73
C ALA A 169 -13.80 5.94 -24.77
N ASN A 170 -13.18 7.02 -24.29
CA ASN A 170 -11.71 7.08 -24.23
C ASN A 170 -11.23 6.31 -23.01
N LEU A 171 -10.89 5.04 -23.21
CA LEU A 171 -10.20 4.22 -22.23
C LEU A 171 -8.88 4.90 -21.81
N PRO A 172 -8.53 4.93 -20.51
CA PRO A 172 -7.24 5.43 -20.07
C PRO A 172 -6.12 4.67 -20.78
N ASP A 173 -5.08 5.38 -21.22
CA ASP A 173 -3.89 4.73 -21.75
C ASP A 173 -3.01 4.19 -20.61
N VAL A 174 -1.94 3.50 -20.97
CA VAL A 174 -1.00 2.92 -20.00
C VAL A 174 -0.32 4.01 -19.15
N THR A 175 -0.11 5.20 -19.72
CA THR A 175 0.52 6.33 -19.04
C THR A 175 -0.43 6.97 -18.03
N SER A 176 -1.74 7.00 -18.31
CA SER A 176 -2.78 7.37 -17.35
C SER A 176 -2.69 6.52 -16.08
N TYR A 177 -2.65 5.19 -16.25
CA TYR A 177 -2.47 4.27 -15.12
C TYR A 177 -1.17 4.49 -14.37
N ARG A 178 -0.07 4.71 -15.10
CA ARG A 178 1.22 5.01 -14.47
C ARG A 178 1.15 6.28 -13.62
N GLY A 179 0.44 7.32 -14.11
CA GLY A 179 0.18 8.54 -13.35
C GLY A 179 -0.59 8.27 -12.06
N GLU A 180 -1.70 7.53 -12.15
CA GLU A 180 -2.54 7.17 -11.00
C GLU A 180 -1.73 6.41 -9.93
N PHE A 181 -1.02 5.35 -10.32
CA PHE A 181 -0.21 4.58 -9.40
C PHE A 181 0.94 5.37 -8.79
N THR A 182 1.58 6.24 -9.59
CA THR A 182 2.65 7.11 -9.08
C THR A 182 2.09 8.05 -8.04
N GLN A 183 0.92 8.64 -8.26
CA GLN A 183 0.26 9.48 -7.26
C GLN A 183 -0.04 8.67 -5.99
N THR A 184 -0.69 7.51 -6.09
CA THR A 184 -0.99 6.66 -4.93
C THR A 184 0.27 6.33 -4.14
N LYS A 185 1.35 5.90 -4.81
CA LYS A 185 2.63 5.61 -4.15
C LYS A 185 3.25 6.83 -3.46
N MET A 186 3.11 8.02 -4.04
CA MET A 186 3.58 9.24 -3.39
C MET A 186 2.70 9.62 -2.19
N LEU A 187 1.39 9.33 -2.23
CA LEU A 187 0.50 9.55 -1.09
C LEU A 187 0.84 8.62 0.08
N ASP A 188 1.06 7.33 -0.19
CA ASP A 188 1.55 6.36 0.81
C ASP A 188 2.85 6.87 1.48
N LEU A 189 3.74 7.49 0.68
CA LEU A 189 4.97 8.11 1.17
C LEU A 189 4.70 9.33 2.06
N MET A 190 3.78 10.22 1.67
CA MET A 190 3.44 11.39 2.47
C MET A 190 2.80 10.99 3.81
N GLU A 191 1.97 9.95 3.82
CA GLU A 191 1.38 9.40 5.03
C GLU A 191 2.47 8.85 5.97
N SER A 192 3.39 8.06 5.42
CA SER A 192 4.54 7.52 6.17
C SER A 192 5.45 8.63 6.71
N LEU A 193 5.68 9.71 5.94
CA LEU A 193 6.43 10.89 6.40
C LEU A 193 5.72 11.59 7.55
N SER A 194 4.41 11.82 7.43
CA SER A 194 3.59 12.45 8.47
C SER A 194 3.73 11.69 9.78
N GLY A 195 3.57 10.35 9.71
CA GLY A 195 3.76 9.46 10.84
C GLY A 195 5.15 9.54 11.47
N LEU A 196 6.22 9.58 10.66
CA LEU A 196 7.58 9.78 11.18
C LEU A 196 7.74 11.13 11.89
N PHE A 197 7.18 12.21 11.32
CA PHE A 197 7.26 13.54 11.92
C PHE A 197 6.48 13.63 13.25
N GLN A 198 5.36 12.92 13.37
CA GLN A 198 4.62 12.78 14.63
C GLN A 198 5.50 12.12 15.70
N ILE A 199 6.21 11.04 15.34
CA ILE A 199 7.14 10.36 16.26
C ILE A 199 8.29 11.30 16.67
N TYR A 200 8.85 12.06 15.72
CA TYR A 200 9.90 13.05 15.99
C TYR A 200 9.43 14.11 16.99
N GLY A 201 8.25 14.70 16.76
CA GLY A 201 7.65 15.68 17.65
C GLY A 201 7.35 15.12 19.04
N GLY A 202 6.80 13.90 19.12
CA GLY A 202 6.49 13.22 20.36
C GLY A 202 7.73 12.92 21.21
N VAL A 203 8.79 12.37 20.60
CA VAL A 203 10.06 12.08 21.30
C VAL A 203 10.72 13.37 21.79
N LEU A 204 10.70 14.43 20.97
CA LEU A 204 11.22 15.74 21.38
C LEU A 204 10.46 16.33 22.57
N HIS A 205 9.14 16.13 22.62
CA HIS A 205 8.32 16.58 23.74
C HIS A 205 8.63 15.82 25.02
N ILE A 206 8.77 14.50 24.93
CA ILE A 206 9.11 13.62 26.05
C ILE A 206 10.52 13.92 26.57
N SER A 207 11.51 14.06 25.69
CA SER A 207 12.91 14.28 26.09
C SER A 207 13.11 15.59 26.87
N MET A 208 12.22 16.57 26.70
CA MET A 208 12.28 17.85 27.41
C MET A 208 11.53 17.85 28.75
N ARG A 209 10.61 16.90 28.96
CA ARG A 209 9.74 16.85 30.15
C ARG A 209 10.08 15.73 31.12
N VAL A 210 10.72 14.65 30.64
CA VAL A 210 11.01 13.46 31.42
C VAL A 210 12.52 13.38 31.66
N SER A 211 12.93 13.29 32.93
CA SER A 211 14.35 13.14 33.31
C SER A 211 14.84 11.68 33.34
N ASP A 212 13.98 10.73 32.98
CA ASP A 212 14.33 9.31 32.95
C ASP A 212 15.13 8.98 31.67
N MET A 213 16.43 8.72 31.87
CA MET A 213 17.34 8.31 30.80
C MET A 213 16.92 7.01 30.10
N ARG A 214 16.23 6.08 30.78
CA ARG A 214 15.82 4.80 30.18
C ARG A 214 14.70 4.98 29.17
N VAL A 215 13.69 5.77 29.53
CA VAL A 215 12.59 6.16 28.62
C VAL A 215 13.15 6.93 27.43
N GLY A 216 14.10 7.85 27.67
CA GLY A 216 14.82 8.56 26.61
C GLY A 216 15.58 7.60 25.67
N HIS A 217 16.30 6.61 26.20
CA HIS A 217 17.05 5.64 25.39
C HIS A 217 16.16 4.71 24.56
N TYR A 218 15.03 4.25 25.10
CA TYR A 218 14.07 3.47 24.35
C TYR A 218 13.45 4.29 23.21
N GLY A 219 12.95 5.49 23.52
CA GLY A 219 12.38 6.41 22.53
C GLY A 219 13.38 6.76 21.43
N TRP A 220 14.65 6.97 21.79
CA TRP A 220 15.74 7.19 20.84
C TRP A 220 16.00 6.00 19.91
N ARG A 221 16.08 4.78 20.47
CA ARG A 221 16.32 3.58 19.65
C ARG A 221 15.18 3.35 18.67
N LYS A 222 13.93 3.52 19.14
CA LYS A 222 12.74 3.43 18.30
C LYS A 222 12.79 4.47 17.18
N LEU A 223 13.09 5.73 17.50
CA LEU A 223 13.22 6.81 16.54
C LEU A 223 14.26 6.54 15.43
N ILE A 224 15.44 6.05 15.81
CA ILE A 224 16.48 5.69 14.86
C ILE A 224 15.99 4.57 13.95
N ASN A 225 15.39 3.53 14.53
CA ASN A 225 14.85 2.42 13.77
C ASN A 225 13.77 2.89 12.77
N ASP A 226 12.82 3.71 13.21
CA ASP A 226 11.74 4.23 12.38
C ASP A 226 12.29 5.15 11.26
N THR A 227 13.35 5.91 11.55
CA THR A 227 14.07 6.70 10.54
C THR A 227 14.74 5.80 9.50
N HIS A 228 15.37 4.69 9.92
CA HIS A 228 15.97 3.74 9.01
C HIS A 228 14.91 3.06 8.13
N ILE A 229 13.82 2.59 8.72
CA ILE A 229 12.68 2.02 7.98
C ILE A 229 12.18 3.01 6.93
N MET A 230 12.02 4.28 7.29
CA MET A 230 11.54 5.29 6.34
C MET A 230 12.54 5.54 5.20
N ARG A 231 13.85 5.47 5.46
CA ARG A 231 14.86 5.59 4.41
C ARG A 231 14.82 4.42 3.44
N ASP A 232 14.70 3.21 3.97
CA ASP A 232 14.60 1.99 3.17
C ASP A 232 13.33 2.04 2.32
N TYR A 233 12.22 2.53 2.89
CA TYR A 233 10.98 2.76 2.16
C TYR A 233 11.14 3.80 1.03
N ILE A 234 11.83 4.92 1.29
CA ILE A 234 12.15 5.90 0.22
C ILE A 234 12.98 5.24 -0.90
N ASP A 235 13.98 4.42 -0.56
CA ASP A 235 14.80 3.72 -1.55
C ASP A 235 13.97 2.71 -2.37
N ASP A 236 12.99 2.06 -1.76
CA ASP A 236 12.06 1.17 -2.45
C ASP A 236 11.11 1.93 -3.37
N VAL A 237 10.62 3.10 -2.96
CA VAL A 237 9.84 4.00 -3.83
C VAL A 237 10.69 4.48 -5.01
N VAL A 238 11.97 4.80 -4.81
CA VAL A 238 12.89 5.16 -5.90
C VAL A 238 13.07 4.00 -6.88
N LYS A 239 13.29 2.77 -6.39
CA LYS A 239 13.38 1.58 -7.24
C LYS A 239 12.08 1.35 -8.03
N TRP A 240 10.93 1.53 -7.37
CA TRP A 240 9.61 1.38 -7.98
C TRP A 240 9.38 2.42 -9.07
N LEU A 241 9.73 3.69 -8.84
CA LEU A 241 9.66 4.75 -9.85
C LEU A 241 10.56 4.46 -11.07
N GLY A 242 11.67 3.74 -10.86
CA GLY A 242 12.55 3.27 -11.92
C GLY A 242 11.99 2.13 -12.78
N LEU A 243 10.84 1.55 -12.42
CA LEU A 243 10.22 0.48 -13.20
C LEU A 243 9.65 0.99 -14.53
N SER A 244 9.64 0.12 -15.55
CA SER A 244 8.84 0.35 -16.76
C SER A 244 7.35 0.34 -16.44
N ASP A 245 6.50 0.85 -17.35
CA ASP A 245 5.05 0.85 -17.13
C ASP A 245 4.49 -0.56 -16.90
N LEU A 246 4.96 -1.54 -17.68
CA LEU A 246 4.61 -2.94 -17.44
C LEU A 246 5.14 -3.44 -16.08
N GLY A 247 6.33 -3.00 -15.67
CA GLY A 247 6.90 -3.35 -14.37
C GLY A 247 6.05 -2.85 -13.21
N VAL A 248 5.56 -1.61 -13.28
CA VAL A 248 4.61 -1.07 -12.30
C VAL A 248 3.32 -1.91 -12.26
N LEU A 249 2.78 -2.26 -13.41
CA LEU A 249 1.55 -3.06 -13.47
C LEU A 249 1.73 -4.49 -12.93
N GLN A 250 2.89 -5.08 -13.20
CA GLN A 250 3.25 -6.39 -12.64
C GLN A 250 3.35 -6.33 -11.13
N GLU A 251 3.84 -5.22 -10.57
CA GLU A 251 3.85 -4.98 -9.14
C GLU A 251 2.42 -4.94 -8.58
N GLU A 252 1.51 -4.21 -9.21
CA GLU A 252 0.11 -4.13 -8.77
C GLU A 252 -0.61 -5.49 -8.84
N TRP A 253 -0.33 -6.28 -9.88
CA TRP A 253 -0.81 -7.67 -9.93
C TRP A 253 -0.20 -8.53 -8.82
N ARG A 254 1.05 -8.28 -8.42
CA ARG A 254 1.67 -8.98 -7.29
C ARG A 254 1.00 -8.59 -5.97
N THR A 255 0.69 -7.31 -5.77
CA THR A 255 -0.07 -6.82 -4.60
C THR A 255 -1.42 -7.52 -4.51
N MET A 256 -2.19 -7.60 -5.61
CA MET A 256 -3.46 -8.34 -5.61
C MET A 256 -3.30 -9.84 -5.29
N ALA A 257 -2.19 -10.46 -5.69
CA ALA A 257 -1.92 -11.84 -5.31
C ALA A 257 -1.60 -11.98 -3.80
N GLN A 258 -0.94 -10.98 -3.20
CA GLN A 258 -0.64 -10.93 -1.76
C GLN A 258 -1.90 -10.68 -0.93
N GLU A 259 -2.77 -9.77 -1.36
CA GLU A 259 -4.08 -9.57 -0.72
C GLU A 259 -4.94 -10.84 -0.74
N ALA A 260 -4.92 -11.57 -1.86
CA ALA A 260 -5.57 -12.88 -1.93
C ALA A 260 -4.93 -13.92 -1.00
N ASP A 261 -3.62 -13.82 -0.71
CA ASP A 261 -2.94 -14.65 0.28
C ASP A 261 -3.41 -14.35 1.70
N HIS A 262 -3.53 -13.07 2.07
CA HIS A 262 -4.09 -12.66 3.37
C HIS A 262 -5.51 -13.18 3.54
N LEU A 263 -6.36 -13.00 2.52
CA LEU A 263 -7.72 -13.53 2.57
C LEU A 263 -7.76 -15.06 2.72
N ILE A 264 -6.85 -15.81 2.09
CA ILE A 264 -6.74 -17.26 2.28
C ILE A 264 -6.41 -17.61 3.73
N GLN A 265 -5.53 -16.84 4.38
CA GLN A 265 -5.15 -17.04 5.78
C GLN A 265 -6.33 -16.73 6.70
N ASP A 266 -7.01 -15.61 6.49
CA ASP A 266 -8.19 -15.19 7.26
C ASP A 266 -9.32 -16.22 7.13
N LEU A 267 -9.64 -16.65 5.90
CA LEU A 267 -10.64 -17.69 5.67
C LEU A 267 -10.25 -19.03 6.30
N GLY A 268 -8.95 -19.30 6.47
CA GLY A 268 -8.46 -20.49 7.15
C GLY A 268 -8.61 -20.45 8.66
N SER A 269 -8.62 -19.25 9.27
CA SER A 269 -8.70 -19.06 10.72
C SER A 269 -10.13 -18.95 11.25
N LEU A 270 -11.11 -18.66 10.39
CA LEU A 270 -12.50 -18.49 10.80
C LEU A 270 -13.17 -19.79 11.27
N PRO A 271 -13.94 -19.76 12.38
CA PRO A 271 -14.65 -20.91 12.89
C PRO A 271 -15.74 -21.37 11.91
N VAL A 272 -15.61 -22.61 11.44
CA VAL A 272 -16.49 -23.16 10.42
C VAL A 272 -17.77 -23.72 11.03
N PHE A 273 -18.89 -23.02 10.83
CA PHE A 273 -20.21 -23.62 11.07
C PHE A 273 -20.45 -24.73 10.04
N LYS A 274 -20.91 -25.91 10.48
CA LYS A 274 -21.17 -27.07 9.59
C LYS A 274 -22.07 -26.73 8.40
N SER A 275 -23.03 -25.82 8.57
CA SER A 275 -23.95 -25.37 7.51
C SER A 275 -23.28 -24.57 6.39
N TYR A 276 -22.11 -23.98 6.64
CA TYR A 276 -21.38 -23.13 5.69
C TYR A 276 -20.03 -23.69 5.26
N GLN A 277 -19.61 -24.83 5.82
CA GLN A 277 -18.33 -25.46 5.53
C GLN A 277 -18.08 -25.66 4.03
N ARG A 278 -19.09 -26.16 3.30
CA ARG A 278 -18.98 -26.38 1.86
C ARG A 278 -18.83 -25.07 1.11
N LEU A 279 -19.58 -24.05 1.51
CA LEU A 279 -19.56 -22.73 0.87
C LEU A 279 -18.19 -22.07 1.05
N GLN A 280 -17.64 -22.12 2.26
CA GLN A 280 -16.31 -21.60 2.58
C GLN A 280 -15.20 -22.33 1.80
N GLN A 281 -15.29 -23.65 1.65
CA GLN A 281 -14.32 -24.43 0.85
C GLN A 281 -14.37 -24.06 -0.64
N ASP A 282 -15.57 -23.91 -1.21
CA ASP A 282 -15.73 -23.53 -2.61
C ASP A 282 -15.28 -22.08 -2.83
N PHE A 283 -15.54 -21.18 -1.88
CA PHE A 283 -15.05 -19.80 -1.91
C PHE A 283 -13.52 -19.72 -1.81
N LEU A 284 -12.91 -20.46 -0.88
CA LEU A 284 -11.46 -20.57 -0.74
C LEU A 284 -10.80 -21.07 -2.02
N SER A 285 -11.44 -22.01 -2.72
CA SER A 285 -10.95 -22.51 -4.01
C SER A 285 -10.97 -21.42 -5.08
N LEU A 286 -12.01 -20.58 -5.10
CA LEU A 286 -12.10 -19.41 -5.96
C LEU A 286 -10.98 -18.40 -5.68
N VAL A 287 -10.77 -18.03 -4.41
CA VAL A 287 -9.68 -17.12 -4.01
C VAL A 287 -8.32 -17.65 -4.46
N LYS A 288 -8.05 -18.94 -4.24
CA LYS A 288 -6.79 -19.59 -4.65
C LYS A 288 -6.55 -19.54 -6.15
N ILE A 289 -7.59 -19.76 -6.97
CA ILE A 289 -7.46 -19.70 -8.43
C ILE A 289 -7.29 -18.26 -8.91
N SER A 290 -7.97 -17.29 -8.29
CA SER A 290 -7.77 -15.85 -8.54
C SER A 290 -6.35 -15.41 -8.21
N ARG A 291 -5.83 -15.80 -7.04
CA ARG A 291 -4.42 -15.57 -6.67
C ARG A 291 -3.47 -16.13 -7.72
N LEU A 292 -3.70 -17.36 -8.18
CA LEU A 292 -2.83 -18.00 -9.18
C LEU A 292 -2.81 -17.21 -10.50
N PHE A 293 -3.92 -16.61 -10.90
CA PHE A 293 -3.97 -15.73 -12.07
C PHE A 293 -3.02 -14.55 -11.89
N TYR A 294 -3.23 -13.75 -10.85
CA TYR A 294 -2.45 -12.55 -10.56
C TYR A 294 -0.97 -12.85 -10.38
N LYS A 295 -0.64 -13.91 -9.62
CA LYS A 295 0.73 -14.38 -9.43
C LYS A 295 1.41 -14.81 -10.73
N THR A 296 0.66 -15.28 -11.71
CA THR A 296 1.24 -15.72 -12.99
C THR A 296 1.48 -14.52 -13.90
N ILE A 297 0.51 -13.62 -14.02
CA ILE A 297 0.63 -12.43 -14.88
C ILE A 297 1.62 -11.39 -14.32
N SER A 298 1.86 -11.38 -13.00
CA SER A 298 2.85 -10.51 -12.34
C SER A 298 4.30 -10.92 -12.54
N LYS A 299 4.59 -12.10 -13.11
CA LYS A 299 5.96 -12.59 -13.26
C LYS A 299 6.76 -11.74 -14.26
N ALA A 300 7.67 -10.95 -13.74
CA ALA A 300 8.78 -10.39 -14.51
C ALA A 300 9.78 -11.51 -14.86
N ASN A 301 9.66 -12.09 -16.04
CA ASN A 301 10.65 -13.07 -16.50
C ASN A 301 11.93 -12.33 -16.90
N LYS A 302 12.97 -12.42 -16.06
CA LYS A 302 14.30 -11.80 -16.29
C LYS A 302 15.00 -12.31 -17.57
N THR A 303 14.55 -13.43 -18.14
CA THR A 303 15.24 -14.13 -19.25
C THR A 303 14.36 -14.44 -20.47
N LYS A 304 13.03 -14.30 -20.37
CA LYS A 304 12.10 -14.55 -21.49
C LYS A 304 11.02 -13.46 -21.51
N SER A 305 10.69 -12.94 -22.68
CA SER A 305 9.54 -12.05 -22.86
C SER A 305 8.27 -12.76 -22.36
N HIS A 306 7.54 -12.13 -21.45
CA HIS A 306 6.26 -12.65 -20.95
C HIS A 306 5.19 -12.35 -22.01
N PRO A 307 4.26 -13.24 -22.37
CA PRO A 307 3.35 -12.98 -23.50
C PRO A 307 2.48 -11.72 -23.36
N ILE A 308 2.25 -11.25 -22.14
CA ILE A 308 1.57 -9.96 -21.87
C ILE A 308 2.43 -8.75 -22.30
N SER A 309 3.76 -8.82 -22.22
CA SER A 309 4.64 -7.74 -22.69
C SER A 309 4.61 -7.54 -24.21
N GLU A 310 4.09 -8.53 -24.94
CA GLU A 310 3.93 -8.50 -26.40
C GLU A 310 2.53 -8.03 -26.82
N MET A 311 1.64 -7.76 -25.87
CA MET A 311 0.31 -7.22 -26.19
C MET A 311 0.42 -5.83 -26.83
N PRO A 312 -0.34 -5.56 -27.91
CA PRO A 312 -0.44 -4.22 -28.48
C PRO A 312 -0.87 -3.20 -27.41
N PRO A 313 -0.35 -1.96 -27.40
CA PRO A 313 -0.61 -0.98 -26.33
C PRO A 313 -2.10 -0.77 -26.00
N ILE A 314 -2.97 -0.74 -27.02
CA ILE A 314 -4.42 -0.59 -26.83
C ILE A 314 -5.04 -1.82 -26.14
N GLN A 315 -4.63 -3.03 -26.50
CA GLN A 315 -5.10 -4.25 -25.85
C GLN A 315 -4.54 -4.37 -24.43
N LEU A 316 -3.28 -3.99 -24.23
CA LEU A 316 -2.65 -3.94 -22.92
C LEU A 316 -3.39 -2.96 -21.99
N ALA A 317 -3.70 -1.73 -22.44
CA ALA A 317 -4.50 -0.76 -21.68
C ALA A 317 -5.89 -1.32 -21.30
N LYS A 318 -6.57 -2.01 -22.22
CA LYS A 318 -7.84 -2.71 -21.93
C LYS A 318 -7.67 -3.78 -20.88
N PHE A 319 -6.61 -4.57 -20.99
CA PHE A 319 -6.32 -5.65 -20.05
C PHE A 319 -6.00 -5.13 -18.65
N ILE A 320 -5.21 -4.06 -18.57
CA ILE A 320 -4.90 -3.32 -17.35
C ILE A 320 -6.18 -2.82 -16.69
N HIS A 321 -6.99 -2.04 -17.41
CA HIS A 321 -8.27 -1.54 -16.92
C HIS A 321 -9.10 -2.69 -16.37
N ALA A 322 -9.31 -3.74 -17.18
CA ALA A 322 -10.15 -4.86 -16.81
C ALA A 322 -9.63 -5.68 -15.62
N THR A 323 -8.32 -5.70 -15.36
CA THR A 323 -7.73 -6.44 -14.22
C THR A 323 -7.68 -5.61 -12.94
N LEU A 324 -7.52 -4.29 -13.04
CA LEU A 324 -7.38 -3.39 -11.88
C LEU A 324 -8.73 -2.88 -11.38
N THR A 325 -9.66 -2.50 -12.27
CA THR A 325 -11.02 -2.08 -11.86
C THR A 325 -11.87 -3.26 -11.41
N SER A 326 -11.35 -4.47 -11.52
CA SER A 326 -12.04 -5.68 -11.12
C SER A 326 -12.22 -5.78 -9.61
N GLY A 327 -11.46 -5.02 -8.80
CA GLY A 327 -11.65 -4.90 -7.34
C GLY A 327 -11.69 -6.26 -6.64
N VAL A 328 -11.02 -7.28 -7.19
CA VAL A 328 -11.21 -8.69 -6.81
C VAL A 328 -11.04 -8.92 -5.31
N PRO A 329 -10.02 -8.39 -4.63
CA PRO A 329 -9.85 -8.59 -3.19
C PRO A 329 -11.00 -8.01 -2.36
N GLN A 330 -11.48 -6.81 -2.69
CA GLN A 330 -12.62 -6.18 -1.99
C GLN A 330 -13.97 -6.83 -2.36
N ALA A 331 -14.13 -7.25 -3.61
CA ALA A 331 -15.25 -8.07 -4.07
C ALA A 331 -15.27 -9.44 -3.35
N LEU A 332 -14.10 -10.02 -3.06
CA LEU A 332 -13.97 -11.25 -2.29
C LEU A 332 -14.36 -11.04 -0.82
N MET A 333 -13.84 -10.00 -0.16
CA MET A 333 -14.19 -9.64 1.23
C MET A 333 -15.72 -9.47 1.39
N THR A 334 -16.32 -8.62 0.56
CA THR A 334 -17.77 -8.33 0.59
C THR A 334 -18.64 -9.55 0.26
N THR A 335 -18.16 -10.48 -0.58
CA THR A 335 -18.88 -11.71 -0.92
C THR A 335 -18.92 -12.70 0.24
N PHE A 336 -17.92 -12.69 1.13
CA PHE A 336 -17.85 -13.61 2.28
C PHE A 336 -18.63 -13.10 3.51
N GLU A 337 -18.78 -11.78 3.66
CA GLU A 337 -19.51 -11.17 4.79
C GLU A 337 -21.02 -11.45 4.81
N ILE A 338 -21.59 -12.06 3.75
CA ILE A 338 -23.02 -12.39 3.69
C ILE A 338 -23.21 -13.88 3.99
N PRO A 339 -23.61 -14.20 5.24
CA PRO A 339 -24.98 -14.65 5.40
C PRO A 339 -25.59 -14.09 6.70
N ASN A 340 -26.11 -12.86 6.67
CA ASN A 340 -27.06 -12.43 7.70
C ASN A 340 -28.47 -12.86 7.27
N PRO A 341 -29.10 -13.86 7.92
CA PRO A 341 -30.42 -14.36 7.57
C PRO A 341 -31.55 -13.31 7.75
N MET A 342 -31.28 -12.19 8.43
CA MET A 342 -32.25 -11.10 8.62
C MET A 342 -32.29 -10.08 7.47
N ASN A 343 -31.32 -10.07 6.56
CA ASN A 343 -31.27 -9.12 5.43
C ASN A 343 -31.96 -9.72 4.19
N HIS A 344 -33.30 -9.76 4.22
CA HIS A 344 -34.15 -10.26 3.13
C HIS A 344 -34.15 -9.40 1.85
N ALA A 345 -33.37 -8.32 1.78
CA ALA A 345 -33.42 -7.31 0.73
C ALA A 345 -32.16 -7.18 -0.14
N VAL A 346 -31.15 -8.04 0.02
CA VAL A 346 -30.00 -8.00 -0.89
C VAL A 346 -30.37 -8.76 -2.16
N GLY A 347 -30.67 -7.99 -3.21
CA GLY A 347 -30.89 -8.52 -4.55
C GLY A 347 -29.75 -9.47 -4.94
N MET A 348 -30.12 -10.59 -5.54
CA MET A 348 -29.22 -11.62 -6.06
C MET A 348 -28.43 -11.11 -7.27
N GLU A 349 -27.59 -10.09 -7.07
CA GLU A 349 -26.53 -9.83 -8.01
C GLU A 349 -25.52 -10.96 -7.85
N THR A 350 -25.31 -11.67 -8.96
CA THR A 350 -24.40 -12.82 -9.04
C THR A 350 -23.06 -12.39 -8.43
N PRO A 351 -22.41 -13.19 -7.56
CA PRO A 351 -21.25 -12.75 -6.80
C PRO A 351 -20.26 -12.06 -7.74
N SER A 352 -20.04 -10.79 -7.46
CA SER A 352 -19.31 -9.78 -8.24
C SER A 352 -18.04 -10.34 -8.88
N LEU A 353 -17.38 -11.28 -8.20
CA LEU A 353 -16.20 -12.02 -8.62
C LEU A 353 -16.23 -12.58 -10.06
N LEU A 354 -17.38 -13.07 -10.51
CA LEU A 354 -17.54 -13.59 -11.88
C LEU A 354 -17.40 -12.48 -12.92
N ASN A 355 -17.97 -11.33 -12.61
CA ASN A 355 -17.90 -10.16 -13.47
C ASN A 355 -16.49 -9.58 -13.48
N CYS A 356 -15.75 -9.69 -12.36
CA CYS A 356 -14.37 -9.26 -12.23
C CYS A 356 -13.43 -9.91 -13.25
N PHE A 357 -13.57 -11.22 -13.52
CA PHE A 357 -12.70 -11.93 -14.47
C PHE A 357 -13.25 -12.01 -15.90
N ARG A 358 -14.51 -11.62 -16.14
CA ARG A 358 -15.12 -11.68 -17.48
C ARG A 358 -14.37 -10.80 -18.49
N GLY A 359 -14.03 -9.57 -18.10
CA GLY A 359 -13.26 -8.63 -18.91
C GLY A 359 -11.86 -9.16 -19.24
N PRO A 360 -11.03 -9.48 -18.23
CA PRO A 360 -9.69 -10.04 -18.43
C PRO A 360 -9.69 -11.30 -19.30
N ILE A 361 -10.61 -12.23 -19.05
CA ILE A 361 -10.73 -13.47 -19.83
C ILE A 361 -11.05 -13.17 -21.30
N LYS A 362 -12.00 -12.26 -21.57
CA LYS A 362 -12.38 -11.89 -22.94
C LYS A 362 -11.18 -11.33 -23.69
N ILE A 363 -10.48 -10.36 -23.11
CA ILE A 363 -9.33 -9.69 -23.73
C ILE A 363 -8.19 -10.69 -23.99
N LEU A 364 -7.91 -11.58 -23.04
CA LEU A 364 -6.90 -12.63 -23.23
C LEU A 364 -7.27 -13.58 -24.37
N ASN A 365 -8.54 -14.00 -24.49
CA ASN A 365 -8.93 -14.87 -25.62
C ASN A 365 -8.76 -14.15 -26.95
N GLU A 366 -9.23 -12.89 -27.06
CA GLU A 366 -9.08 -12.10 -28.30
C GLU A 366 -7.60 -11.98 -28.70
N TYR A 367 -6.72 -11.66 -27.75
CA TYR A 367 -5.29 -11.59 -27.99
C TYR A 367 -4.69 -12.92 -28.47
N LEU A 368 -5.04 -14.03 -27.80
CA LEU A 368 -4.49 -15.35 -28.12
C LEU A 368 -5.03 -15.88 -29.46
N ASP A 369 -6.27 -15.59 -29.80
CA ASP A 369 -6.90 -15.95 -31.09
C ASP A 369 -6.27 -15.14 -32.25
N ASP A 370 -5.98 -13.86 -32.03
CA ASP A 370 -5.27 -12.99 -32.99
C ASP A 370 -3.86 -13.54 -33.28
N GLN A 371 -3.14 -13.98 -32.24
CA GLN A 371 -1.81 -14.59 -32.35
C GLN A 371 -1.84 -15.94 -33.08
N ALA A 372 -2.87 -16.75 -32.85
CA ALA A 372 -3.06 -18.02 -33.56
C ALA A 372 -3.36 -17.80 -35.05
N SER A 373 -4.07 -16.73 -35.38
CA SER A 373 -4.45 -16.37 -36.75
C SER A 373 -3.32 -15.72 -37.54
N ASN A 374 -2.41 -15.02 -36.85
CA ASN A 374 -1.25 -14.34 -37.45
C ASN A 374 0.04 -14.71 -36.71
N PRO A 375 0.54 -15.96 -36.86
CA PRO A 375 1.74 -16.40 -36.16
C PRO A 375 2.94 -15.58 -36.63
N THR A 376 3.41 -14.65 -35.79
CA THR A 376 4.75 -14.05 -35.97
C THR A 376 5.80 -15.16 -35.97
N SER A 377 6.84 -14.97 -36.78
CA SER A 377 7.89 -15.96 -37.07
C SER A 377 8.43 -16.64 -35.80
N THR A 378 7.99 -17.88 -35.57
CA THR A 378 8.31 -18.76 -34.44
C THR A 378 7.78 -18.28 -33.08
N PRO A 379 6.69 -18.88 -32.54
CA PRO A 379 6.29 -18.63 -31.16
C PRO A 379 7.41 -19.09 -30.22
N ALA A 380 7.93 -18.17 -29.41
CA ALA A 380 8.86 -18.54 -28.36
C ALA A 380 8.22 -19.59 -27.44
N GLN A 381 9.01 -20.54 -26.93
CA GLN A 381 8.55 -21.59 -26.01
C GLN A 381 7.73 -21.03 -24.82
N SER A 382 8.02 -19.80 -24.37
CA SER A 382 7.26 -19.09 -23.32
C SER A 382 5.80 -18.83 -23.69
N HIS A 383 5.49 -18.58 -24.97
CA HIS A 383 4.12 -18.34 -25.43
C HIS A 383 3.28 -19.62 -25.36
N HIS A 384 3.87 -20.77 -25.72
CA HIS A 384 3.21 -22.06 -25.63
C HIS A 384 2.93 -22.45 -24.16
N GLU A 385 3.93 -22.29 -23.28
CA GLU A 385 3.79 -22.54 -21.84
C GLU A 385 2.70 -21.67 -21.22
N PHE A 386 2.60 -20.39 -21.61
CA PHE A 386 1.56 -19.49 -21.13
C PHE A 386 0.16 -19.88 -21.64
N LEU A 387 0.03 -20.28 -22.91
CA LEU A 387 -1.23 -20.75 -23.50
C LEU A 387 -1.77 -22.00 -22.80
N GLU A 388 -0.90 -22.97 -22.54
CA GLU A 388 -1.24 -24.20 -21.83
C GLU A 388 -1.71 -23.89 -20.41
N TRP A 389 -0.93 -23.08 -19.67
CA TRP A 389 -1.33 -22.61 -18.34
C TRP A 389 -2.67 -21.89 -18.37
N TYR A 390 -2.87 -20.95 -19.29
CA TYR A 390 -4.09 -20.14 -19.36
C TYR A 390 -5.33 -21.01 -19.62
N THR A 391 -5.20 -22.01 -20.49
CA THR A 391 -6.29 -22.93 -20.80
C THR A 391 -6.67 -23.77 -19.58
N ILE A 392 -5.67 -24.32 -18.88
CA ILE A 392 -5.90 -25.06 -17.63
C ILE A 392 -6.53 -24.16 -16.58
N TRP A 393 -5.95 -22.98 -16.34
CA TRP A 393 -6.45 -22.02 -15.37
C TRP A 393 -7.90 -21.62 -15.65
N LYS A 394 -8.24 -21.29 -16.90
CA LYS A 394 -9.58 -20.87 -17.32
C LYS A 394 -10.63 -21.95 -17.04
N GLU A 395 -10.33 -23.22 -17.32
CA GLU A 395 -11.24 -24.32 -17.04
C GLU A 395 -11.39 -24.58 -15.53
N GLN A 396 -10.30 -24.51 -14.76
CA GLN A 396 -10.37 -24.62 -13.30
C GLN A 396 -11.16 -23.46 -12.68
N PHE A 397 -10.98 -22.24 -13.18
CA PHE A 397 -11.73 -21.07 -12.73
C PHE A 397 -13.24 -21.24 -12.97
N LYS A 398 -13.65 -21.64 -14.18
CA LYS A 398 -15.06 -21.93 -14.49
C LYS A 398 -15.65 -23.02 -13.60
N LEU A 399 -14.89 -24.07 -13.30
CA LEU A 399 -15.33 -25.15 -12.42
C LEU A 399 -15.52 -24.65 -10.98
N ALA A 400 -14.56 -23.90 -10.45
CA ALA A 400 -14.63 -23.35 -9.08
C ALA A 400 -15.81 -22.39 -8.93
N VAL A 401 -16.00 -21.50 -9.90
CA VAL A 401 -17.17 -20.61 -10.00
C VAL A 401 -18.48 -21.40 -9.96
N THR A 402 -18.58 -22.45 -10.77
CA THR A 402 -19.82 -23.24 -10.91
C THR A 402 -20.17 -23.93 -9.59
N ARG A 403 -19.15 -24.50 -8.92
CA ARG A 403 -19.30 -25.13 -7.60
C ARG A 403 -19.74 -24.13 -6.55
N PHE A 404 -19.05 -22.99 -6.46
CA PHE A 404 -19.38 -21.93 -5.51
C PHE A 404 -20.81 -21.43 -5.70
N LEU A 405 -21.23 -21.10 -6.93
CA LEU A 405 -22.59 -20.66 -7.21
C LEU A 405 -23.65 -21.71 -6.85
N ALA A 406 -23.39 -22.99 -7.13
CA ALA A 406 -24.31 -24.07 -6.79
C ALA A 406 -24.48 -24.19 -5.27
N THR A 407 -23.37 -24.18 -4.52
CA THR A 407 -23.37 -24.25 -3.07
C THR A 407 -23.99 -23.01 -2.44
N PHE A 408 -23.67 -21.81 -2.94
CA PHE A 408 -24.24 -20.54 -2.48
C PHE A 408 -25.76 -20.53 -2.62
N LYS A 409 -26.28 -20.91 -3.79
CA LYS A 409 -27.73 -21.03 -4.03
C LYS A 409 -28.39 -22.04 -3.10
N ALA A 410 -27.77 -23.20 -2.90
CA ALA A 410 -28.31 -24.24 -2.02
C ALA A 410 -28.39 -23.78 -0.56
N VAL A 411 -27.34 -23.13 -0.05
CA VAL A 411 -27.31 -22.58 1.31
C VAL A 411 -28.36 -21.48 1.48
N HIS A 412 -28.47 -20.56 0.52
CA HIS A 412 -29.48 -19.49 0.57
C HIS A 412 -30.92 -20.01 0.49
N MET A 413 -31.21 -21.01 -0.35
CA MET A 413 -32.52 -21.64 -0.40
C MET A 413 -32.86 -22.31 0.95
N ALA A 414 -31.92 -23.06 1.53
CA ALA A 414 -32.12 -23.69 2.84
C ALA A 414 -32.35 -22.66 3.97
N LEU A 415 -31.72 -21.48 3.91
CA LEU A 415 -31.97 -20.41 4.88
C LEU A 415 -33.35 -19.78 4.71
N ARG A 416 -33.81 -19.58 3.47
CA ARG A 416 -35.16 -19.08 3.20
C ARG A 416 -36.22 -20.04 3.73
N ASP A 417 -36.08 -21.33 3.43
CA ASP A 417 -37.06 -22.37 3.80
C ASP A 417 -37.14 -22.58 5.33
N ASN A 418 -36.07 -22.27 6.07
CA ASN A 418 -36.03 -22.37 7.54
C ASN A 418 -36.60 -21.14 8.28
N VAL A 419 -36.83 -20.01 7.60
CA VAL A 419 -37.39 -18.78 8.20
C VAL A 419 -38.91 -18.69 8.01
N GLU A 420 -39.48 -19.33 6.98
CA GLU A 420 -40.93 -19.31 6.72
C GLU A 420 -41.85 -20.08 7.71
N PRO A 421 -41.42 -21.06 8.54
CA PRO A 421 -42.38 -21.77 9.40
C PRO A 421 -42.64 -21.11 10.75
N GLN A 422 -42.10 -19.92 11.05
CA GLN A 422 -42.33 -19.25 12.35
C GLN A 422 -43.37 -18.11 12.34
N PHE A 423 -43.94 -17.78 11.18
CA PHE A 423 -44.98 -16.74 11.04
C PHE A 423 -46.22 -17.17 10.25
N ALA A 424 -46.45 -18.48 10.12
CA ALA A 424 -47.68 -19.03 9.53
C ALA A 424 -48.61 -19.59 10.61
#